data_AF-A0A535YT30-F1
#
_entry.id   AF-A0A535YT30-F1
#
_cell.length_a   1.000
_cell.length_b   1.000
_cell.length_c   1.000
_cell.angle_alpha   90.00
_cell.angle_beta   90.00
_cell.angle_gamma   90.00
#
_symmetry.space_group_name_H-M   'P 1'
#
loop_
_entity.id
_entity.type
_entity.pdbx_description
1 polymer ?
#
loop_
_entity_poly.entity_id
_entity_poly.type
_entity_poly.pdbx_seq_one_letter_code
_entity_poly.pdbx_strand_id
1 'polypeptide(L)'
;MLSLLPTGQSFKGSANYVNPTLVAWTHQTFQPVTIDGSQPRSTALSAVVLSLPVDQIGTGSLPAGVVNSRIVDVVGDSQGNGPPGMLVLQNGSVTFEFAAPLAPGAQLSGVSVTSQNPYSAKFVGPSGSASTSPGIQGQAWDWTASTWTNINYQDNGITTLPDAAVNPSTGLIRLRINTTNGGFLAGSLTVSGTVK
;
A
#
# COMPACT_ATOMS: atom_id res chain seq x y z
N MET A 1 23.73 -20.02 -20.69
CA MET A 1 24.22 -18.63 -20.62
C MET A 1 23.03 -17.77 -20.23
N LEU A 2 22.89 -17.44 -18.94
CA LEU A 2 21.71 -16.75 -18.41
C LEU A 2 22.01 -15.24 -18.44
N SER A 3 21.37 -14.52 -19.36
CA SER A 3 21.51 -13.07 -19.49
C SER A 3 20.73 -12.39 -18.38
N LEU A 4 21.45 -11.88 -17.38
CA LEU A 4 20.93 -10.93 -16.40
C LEU A 4 20.67 -9.61 -17.13
N LEU A 5 19.40 -9.34 -17.43
CA LEU A 5 18.98 -8.03 -17.92
C LEU A 5 19.15 -6.97 -16.81
N PRO A 6 19.57 -5.73 -17.15
CA PRO A 6 19.81 -4.68 -16.17
C PRO A 6 18.48 -4.27 -15.54
N THR A 7 18.31 -4.52 -14.25
CA THR A 7 17.23 -3.93 -13.44
C THR A 7 17.32 -2.41 -13.53
N GLY A 8 16.25 -1.76 -13.98
CA GLY A 8 16.15 -0.31 -14.08
C GLY A 8 16.57 0.39 -12.79
N GLN A 9 17.64 1.16 -12.87
CA GLN A 9 18.39 1.76 -11.77
C GLN A 9 17.69 2.95 -11.09
N SER A 10 16.37 2.93 -10.82
CA SER A 10 15.72 4.10 -10.21
C SER A 10 14.55 3.86 -9.25
N PHE A 11 14.23 2.62 -8.87
CA PHE A 11 13.21 2.40 -7.83
C PHE A 11 13.65 1.34 -6.81
N LYS A 12 13.94 1.76 -5.58
CA LYS A 12 14.04 0.88 -4.43
C LYS A 12 12.75 1.06 -3.64
N GLY A 13 11.81 0.11 -3.77
CA GLY A 13 10.61 0.12 -2.94
C GLY A 13 10.99 0.06 -1.47
N SER A 14 10.64 1.08 -0.68
CA SER A 14 10.76 1.02 0.78
C SER A 14 9.55 0.28 1.33
N ALA A 15 9.78 -0.80 2.08
CA ALA A 15 8.71 -1.42 2.85
C ALA A 15 8.33 -0.47 4.00
N ASN A 16 7.22 0.25 3.83
CA ASN A 16 6.64 1.07 4.90
C ASN A 16 5.75 0.18 5.77
N TYR A 17 6.32 -0.41 6.82
CA TYR A 17 5.52 -0.91 7.92
C TYR A 17 4.95 0.33 8.63
N VAL A 18 3.64 0.52 8.56
CA VAL A 18 3.00 1.56 9.34
C VAL A 18 2.95 1.05 10.77
N ASN A 19 3.75 1.65 11.66
CA ASN A 19 3.57 1.45 13.09
C ASN A 19 2.27 2.17 13.48
N PRO A 20 1.18 1.46 13.82
CA PRO A 20 -0.04 2.12 14.27
C PRO A 20 0.28 3.02 15.47
N THR A 21 -0.30 4.20 15.48
CA THR A 21 -0.10 5.20 16.53
C THR A 21 -1.37 5.31 17.36
N LEU A 22 -1.27 5.07 18.66
CA LEU A 22 -2.33 5.40 19.60
C LEU A 22 -2.18 6.87 19.98
N VAL A 23 -3.21 7.67 19.72
CA VAL A 23 -3.33 9.04 20.22
C VAL A 23 -4.45 9.06 21.26
N ALA A 24 -4.11 9.44 22.50
CA ALA A 24 -5.05 9.59 23.59
C ALA A 24 -4.91 10.97 24.23
N TRP A 25 -6.02 11.51 24.73
CA TRP A 25 -6.04 12.77 25.46
C TRP A 25 -6.40 12.53 26.91
N THR A 26 -5.74 13.26 27.81
CA THR A 26 -6.06 13.23 29.23
C THR A 26 -6.06 14.65 29.81
N HIS A 27 -6.89 14.85 30.83
CA HIS A 27 -6.89 16.06 31.66
C HIS A 27 -5.80 16.04 32.74
N GLN A 28 -5.07 14.93 32.88
CA GLN A 28 -3.91 14.87 33.76
C GLN A 28 -2.71 15.56 33.11
N THR A 29 -2.14 16.52 33.82
CA THR A 29 -0.90 17.19 33.42
C THR A 29 0.29 16.29 33.72
N PHE A 30 1.08 15.92 32.71
CA PHE A 30 2.25 15.04 32.91
C PHE A 30 3.49 15.77 33.44
N GLN A 31 3.59 17.08 33.24
CA GLN A 31 4.67 17.93 33.77
C GLN A 31 4.15 19.33 34.11
N PRO A 32 4.64 19.98 35.18
CA PRO A 32 4.35 21.39 35.42
C PRO A 32 4.94 22.22 34.28
N VAL A 33 4.09 22.76 33.41
CA VAL A 33 4.51 23.70 32.36
C VAL A 33 4.36 25.11 32.90
N THR A 34 5.45 25.87 32.90
CA THR A 34 5.42 27.32 33.09
C THR A 34 5.58 28.00 31.74
N ILE A 35 4.68 28.92 31.40
CA ILE A 35 4.85 29.82 30.26
C ILE A 35 5.28 31.17 30.86
N ASP A 36 6.46 31.65 30.49
CA ASP A 36 7.06 32.89 31.03
C ASP A 36 7.03 32.98 32.57
N GLY A 37 7.34 31.86 33.24
CA GLY A 37 7.38 31.78 34.71
C GLY A 37 6.02 31.73 35.41
N SER A 38 4.90 31.76 34.67
CA SER A 38 3.55 31.64 35.20
C SER A 38 2.94 30.27 34.93
N GLN A 39 2.24 29.70 35.92
CA GLN A 39 1.45 28.49 35.72
C GLN A 39 0.13 28.84 35.01
N PRO A 40 -0.21 28.17 33.89
CA PRO A 40 -1.51 28.34 33.22
C PRO A 40 -2.67 28.03 34.17
N ARG A 41 -3.69 28.89 34.21
CA ARG A 41 -4.90 28.73 35.05
C ARG A 41 -5.96 27.80 34.44
N SER A 42 -5.78 27.32 33.22
CA SER A 42 -6.77 26.50 32.49
C SER A 42 -6.31 25.05 32.33
N THR A 43 -7.29 24.17 32.14
CA THR A 43 -7.12 22.74 31.88
C THR A 43 -6.10 22.50 30.75
N ALA A 44 -5.00 21.82 31.08
CA ALA A 44 -4.09 21.29 30.08
C ALA A 44 -4.66 19.96 29.55
N LEU A 45 -4.95 19.91 28.26
CA LEU A 45 -5.17 18.64 27.56
C LEU A 45 -3.79 18.10 27.17
N SER A 46 -3.38 17.01 27.81
CA SER A 46 -2.16 16.32 27.44
C SER A 46 -2.47 15.28 26.37
N ALA A 47 -1.71 15.28 25.28
CA ALA A 47 -1.75 14.20 24.28
C ALA A 47 -0.65 13.18 24.59
N VAL A 48 -1.02 11.91 24.67
CA VAL A 48 -0.07 10.79 24.70
C VAL A 48 -0.07 10.16 23.31
N VAL A 49 1.12 10.09 22.71
CA VAL A 49 1.35 9.47 21.40
C VAL A 49 2.24 8.27 21.61
N LEU A 50 1.71 7.06 21.36
CA LEU A 50 2.46 5.82 21.49
C LEU A 50 2.52 5.11 20.13
N SER A 51 3.74 4.85 19.64
CA SER A 51 3.94 3.95 18.51
C SER A 51 3.79 2.51 18.99
N LEU A 52 2.86 1.78 18.39
CA LEU A 52 2.63 0.37 18.68
C LEU A 52 3.43 -0.48 17.69
N PRO A 53 4.45 -1.23 18.14
CA PRO A 53 5.13 -2.17 17.26
C PRO A 53 4.16 -3.31 16.90
N VAL A 54 4.01 -3.58 15.60
CA VAL A 54 3.27 -4.75 15.11
C VAL A 54 4.30 -5.79 14.71
N ASP A 55 4.69 -6.64 15.66
CA ASP A 55 5.69 -7.68 15.39
C ASP A 55 5.08 -8.85 14.61
N GLN A 56 3.89 -9.33 15.03
CA GLN A 56 3.17 -10.42 14.36
C GLN A 56 1.64 -10.26 14.48
N ILE A 57 0.93 -10.61 13.42
CA ILE A 57 -0.54 -10.62 13.35
C ILE A 57 -0.99 -12.07 13.57
N GLY A 58 -1.54 -12.35 14.75
CA GLY A 58 -1.91 -13.70 15.18
C GLY A 58 -3.30 -14.15 14.71
N THR A 59 -4.33 -13.34 14.94
CA THR A 59 -5.72 -13.66 14.60
C THR A 59 -6.56 -12.37 14.49
N GLY A 60 -7.64 -12.41 13.73
CA GLY A 60 -8.64 -11.33 13.66
C GLY A 60 -8.66 -10.59 12.33
N SER A 61 -9.38 -9.47 12.27
CA SER A 61 -9.45 -8.64 11.07
C SER A 61 -8.13 -7.90 10.85
N LEU A 62 -7.58 -8.01 9.64
CA LEU A 62 -6.51 -7.15 9.14
C LEU A 62 -7.15 -5.95 8.43
N PRO A 63 -7.16 -4.75 9.03
CA PRO A 63 -7.73 -3.58 8.38
C PRO A 63 -6.79 -3.04 7.31
N ALA A 64 -7.37 -2.34 6.32
CA ALA A 64 -6.59 -1.61 5.32
C ALA A 64 -5.68 -0.57 6.01
N GLY A 65 -4.49 -0.33 5.44
CA GLY A 65 -3.50 0.61 5.97
C GLY A 65 -2.43 0.02 6.87
N VAL A 66 -2.66 -1.17 7.45
CA VAL A 66 -1.65 -1.86 8.29
C VAL A 66 -0.54 -2.45 7.43
N VAL A 67 -0.91 -3.12 6.33
CA VAL A 67 0.04 -3.70 5.39
C VAL A 67 -0.02 -2.91 4.09
N ASN A 68 1.08 -2.23 3.78
CA ASN A 68 1.26 -1.47 2.55
C ASN A 68 1.98 -2.30 1.50
N SER A 69 1.72 -1.99 0.23
CA SER A 69 2.48 -2.55 -0.87
C SER A 69 3.90 -2.01 -0.90
N ARG A 70 4.80 -2.82 -1.45
CA ARG A 70 6.10 -2.36 -1.97
C ARG A 70 6.18 -2.69 -3.45
N ILE A 71 6.78 -1.80 -4.23
CA ILE A 71 7.11 -2.08 -5.63
C ILE A 71 8.36 -2.97 -5.66
N VAL A 72 8.28 -4.09 -6.38
CA VAL A 72 9.39 -5.05 -6.51
C VAL A 72 9.89 -5.21 -7.94
N ASP A 73 9.09 -4.82 -8.93
CA ASP A 73 9.46 -4.89 -10.33
C ASP A 73 8.69 -3.84 -11.13
N VAL A 74 9.37 -3.28 -12.13
CA VAL A 74 8.82 -2.29 -13.06
C VAL A 74 9.40 -2.59 -14.44
N VAL A 75 8.52 -2.81 -15.41
CA VAL A 75 8.88 -3.09 -16.80
C VAL A 75 8.21 -2.06 -17.68
N GLY A 76 8.96 -1.43 -18.58
CA GLY A 76 8.44 -0.45 -19.55
C GLY A 76 8.84 1.00 -19.24
N ASP A 77 8.10 1.93 -19.83
CA ASP A 77 8.40 3.36 -19.80
C ASP A 77 7.88 3.98 -18.50
N SER A 78 8.74 3.98 -17.48
CA SER A 78 8.47 4.60 -16.18
C SER A 78 9.20 5.94 -16.01
N GLN A 79 8.51 6.95 -15.49
CA GLN A 79 9.11 8.20 -15.04
C GLN A 79 9.06 8.28 -13.51
N GLY A 80 10.22 8.42 -12.88
CA GLY A 80 10.37 8.61 -11.43
C GLY A 80 10.34 10.08 -10.97
N ASN A 81 9.94 11.02 -11.83
CA ASN A 81 10.08 12.47 -11.60
C ASN A 81 8.95 13.08 -10.74
N GLY A 82 8.39 12.32 -9.78
CA GLY A 82 7.36 12.79 -8.86
C GLY A 82 7.87 12.95 -7.42
N PRO A 83 7.04 13.46 -6.48
CA PRO A 83 7.29 13.35 -5.05
C PRO A 83 7.69 11.92 -4.64
N PRO A 84 8.50 11.75 -3.57
CA PRO A 84 8.90 10.42 -3.09
C PRO A 84 7.70 9.48 -2.94
N GLY A 85 7.79 8.28 -3.55
CA GLY A 85 6.72 7.29 -3.56
C GLY A 85 5.79 7.33 -4.78
N MET A 86 5.95 8.32 -5.67
CA MET A 86 5.19 8.38 -6.93
C MET A 86 5.93 7.62 -8.04
N LEU A 87 5.22 6.70 -8.71
CA LEU A 87 5.67 6.07 -9.95
C LEU A 87 4.69 6.39 -11.06
N VAL A 88 5.18 7.00 -12.14
CA VAL A 88 4.40 7.24 -13.36
C VAL A 88 4.79 6.18 -14.38
N LEU A 89 3.84 5.37 -14.82
CA LEU A 89 4.04 4.33 -15.84
C LEU A 89 3.22 4.68 -17.07
N GLN A 90 3.86 4.97 -18.20
CA GLN A 90 3.17 5.33 -19.45
C GLN A 90 2.76 4.09 -20.24
N ASN A 91 3.64 3.09 -20.27
CA ASN A 91 3.42 1.80 -20.90
C ASN A 91 4.24 0.73 -20.17
N GLY A 92 3.66 -0.44 -19.93
CA GLY A 92 4.31 -1.60 -19.34
C GLY A 92 3.58 -2.11 -18.10
N SER A 93 4.33 -2.59 -17.12
CA SER A 93 3.76 -3.18 -15.89
C SER A 93 4.56 -2.83 -14.65
N VAL A 94 3.87 -2.76 -13.52
CA VAL A 94 4.47 -2.66 -12.18
C VAL A 94 3.97 -3.80 -11.32
N THR A 95 4.88 -4.44 -10.59
CA THR A 95 4.57 -5.52 -9.64
C THR A 95 4.74 -5.03 -8.22
N PHE A 96 3.71 -5.26 -7.42
CA PHE A 96 3.62 -4.97 -6.00
C PHE A 96 3.66 -6.26 -5.19
N GLU A 97 4.30 -6.21 -4.03
CA GLU A 97 4.22 -7.23 -2.99
C GLU A 97 3.60 -6.69 -1.73
N PHE A 98 2.77 -7.52 -1.09
CA PHE A 98 2.23 -7.29 0.25
C PHE A 98 2.71 -8.44 1.14
N ALA A 99 3.46 -8.10 2.18
CA ALA A 99 3.97 -9.07 3.15
C ALA A 99 3.37 -8.74 4.52
N ALA A 100 2.33 -9.48 4.91
CA ALA A 100 1.81 -9.39 6.27
C ALA A 100 2.72 -10.17 7.22
N PRO A 101 3.19 -9.59 8.34
CA PRO A 101 3.96 -10.32 9.34
C PRO A 101 3.01 -11.24 10.13
N LEU A 102 2.65 -12.39 9.55
CA LEU A 102 1.76 -13.35 10.20
C LEU A 102 2.49 -14.10 11.32
N ALA A 103 1.79 -14.39 12.42
CA ALA A 103 2.32 -15.29 13.43
C ALA A 103 2.50 -16.72 12.86
N PRO A 104 3.42 -17.53 13.38
CA PRO A 104 3.58 -18.92 12.94
C PRO A 104 2.25 -19.69 12.99
N GLY A 105 1.88 -20.30 11.87
CA GLY A 105 0.63 -21.07 11.73
C GLY A 105 -0.60 -20.23 11.38
N ALA A 106 -0.50 -18.90 11.41
CA ALA A 106 -1.61 -18.02 11.03
C ALA A 106 -1.75 -17.93 9.51
N GLN A 107 -3.00 -17.87 9.04
CA GLN A 107 -3.35 -17.82 7.62
C GLN A 107 -4.19 -16.59 7.29
N LEU A 108 -3.78 -15.87 6.25
CA LEU A 108 -4.54 -14.75 5.71
C LEU A 108 -5.55 -15.24 4.66
N SER A 109 -6.80 -14.79 4.78
CA SER A 109 -7.91 -15.19 3.91
C SER A 109 -8.88 -14.03 3.65
N GLY A 110 -9.73 -14.15 2.63
CA GLY A 110 -10.73 -13.12 2.32
C GLY A 110 -10.10 -11.78 1.96
N VAL A 111 -9.03 -11.82 1.18
CA VAL A 111 -8.15 -10.68 0.96
C VAL A 111 -8.76 -9.67 -0.01
N SER A 112 -8.64 -8.38 0.32
CA SER A 112 -8.98 -7.29 -0.59
C SER A 112 -7.87 -6.24 -0.62
N VAL A 113 -7.55 -5.76 -1.82
CA VAL A 113 -6.61 -4.65 -2.05
C VAL A 113 -7.41 -3.36 -2.17
N THR A 114 -7.03 -2.37 -1.39
CA THR A 114 -7.55 -1.01 -1.50
C THR A 114 -6.52 -0.15 -2.23
N SER A 115 -6.94 0.39 -3.38
CA SER A 115 -6.19 1.43 -4.08
C SER A 115 -6.68 2.80 -3.65
N GLN A 116 -5.77 3.66 -3.23
CA GLN A 116 -6.01 5.10 -3.09
C GLN A 116 -4.93 5.84 -3.84
N ASN A 117 -5.31 6.34 -5.01
CA ASN A 117 -4.51 7.15 -5.89
C ASN A 117 -5.03 8.60 -5.88
N PRO A 118 -4.46 9.47 -5.03
CA PRO A 118 -4.88 10.88 -4.97
C PRO A 118 -4.56 11.66 -6.26
N TYR A 119 -3.89 11.04 -7.23
CA TYR A 119 -3.44 11.66 -8.47
C TYR A 119 -4.21 11.19 -9.72
N SER A 120 -5.08 10.18 -9.61
CA SER A 120 -5.71 9.48 -10.75
C SER A 120 -6.65 10.33 -11.63
N ALA A 121 -6.80 11.62 -11.35
CA ALA A 121 -7.71 12.53 -12.06
C ALA A 121 -7.04 13.80 -12.62
N LYS A 122 -5.71 13.98 -12.47
CA LYS A 122 -5.06 15.26 -12.79
C LYS A 122 -4.44 15.38 -14.19
N PHE A 123 -4.46 14.33 -15.01
CA PHE A 123 -3.98 14.39 -16.41
C PHE A 123 -5.12 14.43 -17.44
N VAL A 124 -6.24 15.08 -17.11
CA VAL A 124 -7.19 15.52 -18.14
C VAL A 124 -6.55 16.73 -18.83
N GLY A 125 -6.12 16.56 -20.09
CA GLY A 125 -5.63 17.69 -20.89
C GLY A 125 -6.67 18.83 -20.94
N PRO A 126 -6.25 20.07 -21.21
CA PRO A 126 -7.20 21.16 -21.38
C PRO A 126 -8.13 20.79 -22.54
N SER A 127 -9.43 20.91 -22.33
CA SER A 127 -10.57 20.58 -23.22
C SER A 127 -11.08 19.13 -23.19
N GLY A 128 -12.15 18.92 -22.41
CA GLY A 128 -13.40 18.23 -22.79
C GLY A 128 -13.37 16.78 -23.29
N SER A 129 -12.20 16.16 -23.41
CA SER A 129 -12.04 14.80 -23.88
C SER A 129 -12.21 13.90 -22.67
N ALA A 130 -13.33 13.19 -22.60
CA ALA A 130 -13.55 12.15 -21.60
C ALA A 130 -12.36 11.18 -21.65
N SER A 131 -11.45 11.29 -20.68
CA SER A 131 -10.39 10.31 -20.48
C SER A 131 -11.09 9.03 -20.09
N THR A 132 -11.28 8.13 -21.07
CA THR A 132 -11.50 6.72 -20.79
C THR A 132 -10.47 6.34 -19.73
N SER A 133 -10.94 5.72 -18.64
CA SER A 133 -10.06 5.21 -17.57
C SER A 133 -8.82 4.59 -18.24
N PRO A 134 -7.60 5.02 -17.87
CA PRO A 134 -6.38 4.49 -18.50
C PRO A 134 -6.50 2.97 -18.55
N GLY A 135 -6.16 2.34 -19.68
CA GLY A 135 -6.35 0.92 -19.96
C GLY A 135 -5.53 0.03 -19.02
N ILE A 136 -5.92 0.03 -17.74
CA ILE A 136 -5.23 -0.58 -16.63
C ILE A 136 -5.84 -1.95 -16.41
N GLN A 137 -4.99 -2.97 -16.38
CA GLN A 137 -5.38 -4.33 -16.10
C GLN A 137 -4.62 -4.85 -14.89
N GLY A 138 -5.36 -5.34 -13.90
CA GLY A 138 -4.80 -5.98 -12.72
C GLY A 138 -4.67 -7.48 -12.90
N GLN A 139 -3.59 -8.03 -12.35
CA GLN A 139 -3.37 -9.46 -12.25
C GLN A 139 -2.86 -9.81 -10.85
N ALA A 140 -3.33 -10.91 -10.28
CA ALA A 140 -2.79 -11.48 -9.05
C ALA A 140 -1.96 -12.72 -9.38
N TRP A 141 -0.86 -12.94 -8.66
CA TRP A 141 -0.11 -14.18 -8.79
C TRP A 141 -0.86 -15.31 -8.10
N ASP A 142 -1.23 -16.34 -8.84
CA ASP A 142 -1.79 -17.57 -8.32
C ASP A 142 -0.65 -18.47 -7.81
N TRP A 143 -0.58 -18.66 -6.50
CA TRP A 143 0.43 -19.51 -5.87
C TRP A 143 0.19 -21.01 -6.09
N THR A 144 -1.03 -21.41 -6.41
CA THR A 144 -1.39 -22.80 -6.67
C THR A 144 -1.00 -23.21 -8.09
N ALA A 145 -1.24 -22.33 -9.07
CA ALA A 145 -0.93 -22.57 -10.47
C ALA A 145 0.44 -22.03 -10.90
N SER A 146 1.08 -21.19 -10.08
CA SER A 146 2.31 -20.46 -10.42
C SER A 146 2.17 -19.63 -11.71
N THR A 147 1.03 -18.93 -11.84
CA THR A 147 0.69 -18.12 -13.01
C THR A 147 0.06 -16.80 -12.61
N TRP A 148 0.13 -15.80 -13.49
CA TRP A 148 -0.64 -14.56 -13.33
C TRP A 148 -2.09 -14.77 -13.76
N THR A 149 -3.03 -14.40 -12.89
CA THR A 149 -4.47 -14.50 -13.13
C THR A 149 -5.09 -13.11 -13.15
N ASN A 150 -5.90 -12.82 -14.16
CA ASN A 150 -6.56 -11.52 -14.29
C ASN A 150 -7.55 -11.30 -13.13
N ILE A 151 -7.59 -10.07 -12.62
CA ILE A 151 -8.55 -9.65 -11.59
C ILE A 151 -9.27 -8.38 -12.05
N ASN A 152 -10.47 -8.15 -11.52
CA ASN A 152 -11.23 -6.94 -11.80
C ASN A 152 -10.72 -5.76 -10.95
N TYR A 153 -9.48 -5.33 -11.21
CA TYR A 153 -8.82 -4.27 -10.46
C TYR A 153 -9.55 -2.94 -10.60
N GLN A 154 -9.76 -2.29 -9.46
CA GLN A 154 -10.37 -0.98 -9.35
C GLN A 154 -9.33 0.04 -8.90
N ASP A 155 -9.03 1.02 -9.74
CA ASP A 155 -8.28 2.20 -9.30
C ASP A 155 -9.18 3.10 -8.44
N ASN A 156 -8.67 3.62 -7.33
CA ASN A 156 -9.48 4.27 -6.28
C ASN A 156 -10.66 3.43 -5.76
N GLY A 157 -10.47 2.13 -5.66
CA GLY A 157 -11.50 1.22 -5.19
C GLY A 157 -10.95 0.07 -4.36
N ILE A 158 -11.83 -0.89 -4.09
CA ILE A 158 -11.51 -2.12 -3.38
C ILE A 158 -11.63 -3.26 -4.37
N THR A 159 -10.57 -4.05 -4.49
CA THR A 159 -10.51 -5.23 -5.35
C THR A 159 -10.37 -6.47 -4.48
N THR A 160 -11.38 -7.33 -4.45
CA THR A 160 -11.28 -8.65 -3.81
C THR A 160 -10.34 -9.55 -4.62
N LEU A 161 -9.44 -10.25 -3.93
CA LEU A 161 -8.52 -11.20 -4.53
C LEU A 161 -9.03 -12.63 -4.38
N PRO A 162 -8.75 -13.53 -5.35
CA PRO A 162 -8.94 -14.97 -5.16
C PRO A 162 -8.07 -15.48 -4.01
N ASP A 163 -8.51 -16.52 -3.29
CA ASP A 163 -7.73 -17.11 -2.19
C ASP A 163 -6.36 -17.63 -2.67
N ALA A 164 -6.29 -18.14 -3.90
CA ALA A 164 -5.05 -18.59 -4.52
C ALA A 164 -4.00 -17.47 -4.70
N ALA A 165 -4.39 -16.20 -4.56
CA ALA A 165 -3.47 -15.05 -4.59
C ALA A 165 -2.62 -14.91 -3.32
N VAL A 166 -2.96 -15.63 -2.25
CA VAL A 166 -2.27 -15.61 -0.97
C VAL A 166 -1.36 -16.82 -0.87
N ASN A 167 -0.07 -16.60 -0.58
CA ASN A 167 0.83 -17.70 -0.31
C ASN A 167 0.40 -18.39 1.00
N PRO A 168 0.06 -19.69 0.99
CA PRO A 168 -0.48 -20.37 2.18
C PRO A 168 0.54 -20.52 3.31
N SER A 169 1.84 -20.40 3.03
CA SER A 169 2.91 -20.53 4.02
C SER A 169 3.39 -19.19 4.59
N THR A 170 3.29 -18.11 3.83
CA THR A 170 3.87 -16.81 4.20
C THR A 170 2.88 -15.65 4.22
N GLY A 171 1.67 -15.82 3.69
CA GLY A 171 0.72 -14.72 3.48
C GLY A 171 1.14 -13.71 2.40
N LEU A 172 2.21 -13.99 1.66
CA LEU A 172 2.71 -13.11 0.60
C LEU A 172 1.69 -13.02 -0.54
N ILE A 173 1.42 -11.79 -0.97
CA ILE A 173 0.56 -11.50 -2.13
C ILE A 173 1.38 -10.74 -3.15
N ARG A 174 1.19 -11.09 -4.43
CA ARG A 174 1.77 -10.38 -5.57
C ARG A 174 0.67 -9.87 -6.49
N LEU A 175 0.71 -8.57 -6.76
CA LEU A 175 -0.22 -7.88 -7.64
C LEU A 175 0.57 -7.23 -8.76
N ARG A 176 0.17 -7.43 -10.01
CA ARG A 176 0.71 -6.75 -11.17
C ARG A 176 -0.34 -5.83 -11.76
N ILE A 177 0.05 -4.60 -12.05
CA ILE A 177 -0.78 -3.63 -12.75
C ILE A 177 -0.11 -3.34 -14.09
N ASN A 178 -0.84 -3.58 -15.18
CA ASN A 178 -0.39 -3.36 -16.55
C ASN A 178 -1.10 -2.14 -17.12
N THR A 179 -0.41 -1.36 -17.95
CA THR A 179 -0.98 -0.26 -18.74
C THR A 179 -0.34 -0.22 -20.12
N THR A 180 -1.14 -0.01 -21.16
CA THR A 180 -0.65 0.00 -22.55
C THR A 180 -0.63 1.38 -23.19
N ASN A 181 -1.41 2.34 -22.67
CA ASN A 181 -1.50 3.73 -23.19
C ASN A 181 -1.97 4.73 -22.13
N GLY A 182 -1.86 4.37 -20.85
CA GLY A 182 -2.43 5.12 -19.74
C GLY A 182 -1.36 5.43 -18.72
N GLY A 183 -1.10 6.71 -18.46
CA GLY A 183 -0.23 7.12 -17.37
C GLY A 183 -0.77 6.61 -16.03
N PHE A 184 -0.34 5.41 -15.62
CA PHE A 184 -0.67 4.86 -14.31
C PHE A 184 0.22 5.54 -13.28
N LEU A 185 -0.42 6.24 -12.36
CA LEU A 185 0.25 6.78 -11.19
C LEU A 185 0.07 5.78 -10.07
N ALA A 186 1.13 5.10 -9.68
CA ALA A 186 1.06 4.22 -8.52
C ALA A 186 0.90 5.06 -7.25
N GLY A 187 -0.27 4.97 -6.61
CA GLY A 187 -0.48 5.39 -5.22
C GLY A 187 -0.08 4.30 -4.23
N SER A 188 -0.25 4.58 -2.94
CA SER A 188 -0.14 3.54 -1.91
C SER A 188 -1.27 2.52 -2.09
N LEU A 189 -0.91 1.25 -2.27
CA LEU A 189 -1.87 0.15 -2.19
C LEU A 189 -1.79 -0.45 -0.80
N THR A 190 -2.93 -0.80 -0.24
CA THR A 190 -3.00 -1.47 1.06
C THR A 190 -3.82 -2.74 0.95
N VAL A 191 -3.58 -3.69 1.85
CA VAL A 191 -4.33 -4.93 1.90
C VAL A 191 -5.12 -5.05 3.20
N SER A 192 -6.28 -5.68 3.10
CA SER A 192 -7.16 -6.04 4.20
C SER A 192 -7.60 -7.50 4.07
N GLY A 193 -8.06 -8.10 5.17
CA GLY A 193 -8.53 -9.48 5.17
C GLY A 193 -8.79 -10.01 6.58
N THR A 194 -8.82 -11.34 6.72
CA THR A 194 -8.96 -12.01 8.01
C THR A 194 -7.79 -12.96 8.22
N VAL A 195 -7.18 -12.88 9.41
CA VAL A 195 -6.13 -13.79 9.87
C VAL A 195 -6.74 -14.82 10.83
N LYS A 196 -6.46 -16.10 10.61
CA LYS A 196 -6.92 -17.23 11.42
C LYS A 196 -5.75 -18.07 11.89
#